data_AF-A0A8S3EN25-F1
#
_entry.id   AF-A0A8S3EN25-F1
#
_cell.length_a   1.000
_cell.length_b   1.000
_cell.length_c   1.000
_cell.angle_alpha   90.00
_cell.angle_beta   90.00
_cell.angle_gamma   90.00
#
_symmetry.space_group_name_H-M   'P 1'
#
loop_
_entity.id
_entity.type
_entity.pdbx_description
1 polymer ?
#
loop_
_entity_poly.entity_id
_entity_poly.type
_entity_poly.pdbx_seq_one_letter_code
_entity_poly.pdbx_strand_id
1 'polypeptide(L)'
;MSGRNRNQHVEKFHWHLWLLFAIENWILDFGRPIAMLIFPLEWFPLNLPSVGDYFHMIYNVVTPFILQILILKSPKKVNQSLFTILMTVFVMGASIHLVGDSINHRLVLNGYQLHLSVRENPIMQKLDPPSLIDSFELLYFYDEELGHYMWYLPYFLCFLMFFNSTFVSVQSEKVKSSGFWFLALLNSTYYWYLVTEGQITPLFIVTTLLMTIIWLYQRFIKKNRLDVNGRFLLYTFHMTILLVAGWTSLFWTDEVLRTK
;
A
#
# COMPACT_ATOMS: atom_id res chain seq x y z
N MET A 1 -9.10 -42.33 27.22
CA MET A 1 -7.65 -42.37 26.98
C MET A 1 -7.40 -42.36 25.49
N SER A 2 -6.44 -41.52 25.04
CA SER A 2 -5.87 -41.44 23.68
C SER A 2 -6.80 -40.93 22.56
N GLY A 3 -6.50 -39.90 21.76
CA GLY A 3 -5.23 -39.24 21.50
C GLY A 3 -5.41 -37.76 21.19
N ARG A 4 -4.72 -36.93 21.98
CA ARG A 4 -4.23 -35.61 21.58
C ARG A 4 -3.25 -35.83 20.42
N ASN A 5 -3.55 -35.26 19.26
CA ASN A 5 -2.57 -34.77 18.31
C ASN A 5 -3.24 -33.78 17.34
N ARG A 6 -3.72 -32.66 17.89
CA ARG A 6 -3.81 -31.44 17.08
C ARG A 6 -2.44 -30.79 17.22
N ASN A 7 -1.59 -31.00 16.21
CA ASN A 7 -0.31 -30.31 16.05
C ASN A 7 -0.50 -28.85 16.49
N GLN A 8 0.12 -28.49 17.61
CA GLN A 8 0.25 -27.09 18.02
C GLN A 8 1.20 -26.45 17.00
N HIS A 9 0.65 -26.03 15.87
CA HIS A 9 1.41 -25.32 14.86
C HIS A 9 1.80 -23.98 15.47
N VAL A 10 3.06 -23.88 15.88
CA VAL A 10 3.66 -22.59 16.17
C VAL A 10 3.71 -21.86 14.84
N GLU A 11 2.92 -20.79 14.73
CA GLU A 11 2.91 -19.95 13.53
C GLU A 11 4.30 -19.32 13.35
N LYS A 12 4.96 -19.68 12.25
CA LYS A 12 6.31 -19.22 11.91
C LYS A 12 6.24 -17.85 11.26
N PHE A 13 7.27 -17.05 11.47
CA PHE A 13 7.37 -15.76 10.81
C PHE A 13 7.57 -15.94 9.30
N HIS A 14 6.71 -15.33 8.49
CA HIS A 14 6.75 -15.43 7.03
C HIS A 14 7.77 -14.46 6.43
N TRP A 15 9.05 -14.60 6.82
CA TRP A 15 10.15 -13.73 6.39
C TRP A 15 10.15 -13.43 4.89
N HIS A 16 10.07 -14.48 4.06
CA HIS A 16 10.13 -14.36 2.61
C HIS A 16 8.95 -13.57 2.03
N LEU A 17 7.74 -13.71 2.59
CA LEU A 17 6.57 -12.96 2.12
C LEU A 17 6.68 -11.50 2.49
N TRP A 18 7.04 -11.19 3.73
CA TRP A 18 7.20 -9.80 4.18
C TRP A 18 8.39 -9.10 3.52
N LEU A 19 9.45 -9.84 3.19
CA LEU A 19 10.57 -9.32 2.40
C LEU A 19 10.14 -9.06 0.96
N LEU A 20 9.44 -10.00 0.31
CA LEU A 20 8.93 -9.81 -1.04
C LEU A 20 7.98 -8.62 -1.11
N PHE A 21 7.10 -8.49 -0.11
CA PHE A 21 6.18 -7.36 0.03
C PHE A 21 6.92 -6.02 0.18
N ALA A 22 7.99 -5.99 0.98
CA ALA A 22 8.83 -4.79 1.09
C ALA A 22 9.54 -4.47 -0.22
N ILE A 23 10.09 -5.48 -0.90
CA ILE A 23 10.80 -5.32 -2.17
C ILE A 23 9.86 -4.79 -3.26
N GLU A 24 8.65 -5.32 -3.40
CA GLU A 24 7.70 -4.80 -4.39
C GLU A 24 7.33 -3.34 -4.12
N ASN A 25 7.07 -2.97 -2.86
CA ASN A 25 6.69 -1.62 -2.49
C ASN A 25 7.83 -0.62 -2.76
N TRP A 26 9.07 -0.99 -2.43
CA TRP A 26 10.23 -0.12 -2.64
C TRP A 26 10.67 -0.04 -4.11
N ILE A 27 10.62 -1.15 -4.85
CA ILE A 27 11.14 -1.20 -6.22
C ILE A 27 10.05 -0.89 -7.24
N LEU A 28 8.90 -1.54 -7.15
CA LEU A 28 7.86 -1.47 -8.18
C LEU A 28 6.95 -0.26 -8.01
N ASP A 29 6.68 0.14 -6.77
CA ASP A 29 5.87 1.33 -6.50
C ASP A 29 6.76 2.58 -6.34
N PHE A 30 7.57 2.66 -5.29
CA PHE A 30 8.43 3.83 -5.06
C PHE A 30 9.52 4.02 -6.14
N GLY A 31 10.07 2.92 -6.67
CA GLY A 31 11.12 2.98 -7.69
C GLY A 31 10.62 3.38 -9.09
N ARG A 32 9.31 3.42 -9.33
CA ARG A 32 8.72 3.70 -10.64
C ARG A 32 9.10 5.09 -11.18
N PRO A 33 8.89 6.21 -10.46
CA PRO A 33 9.33 7.52 -10.91
C PRO A 33 10.84 7.60 -11.18
N ILE A 34 11.65 6.93 -10.35
CA ILE A 34 13.10 6.90 -10.50
C ILE A 34 13.50 6.17 -11.78
N ALA A 35 12.91 5.01 -12.06
CA ALA A 35 13.17 4.27 -13.29
C ALA A 35 12.83 5.11 -14.53
N MET A 36 11.70 5.83 -14.50
CA MET A 36 11.29 6.69 -15.61
C MET A 36 12.25 7.86 -15.86
N LEU A 37 12.94 8.35 -14.82
CA LEU A 37 13.98 9.38 -14.96
C LEU A 37 15.31 8.84 -15.50
N ILE A 38 15.65 7.59 -15.18
CA ILE A 38 16.93 6.98 -15.56
C ILE A 38 16.89 6.46 -17.01
N PHE A 39 15.76 5.91 -17.45
CA PHE A 39 15.67 5.27 -18.76
C PHE A 39 15.31 6.27 -19.88
N PRO A 40 16.09 6.29 -20.97
CA PRO A 40 15.93 7.26 -22.04
C PRO A 40 14.67 7.01 -22.90
N LEU A 41 14.13 8.08 -23.49
CA LEU A 41 12.95 8.02 -24.37
C LEU A 41 13.20 7.28 -25.69
N GLU A 42 14.46 7.14 -26.10
CA GLU A 42 14.87 6.33 -27.25
C GLU A 42 14.54 4.85 -27.05
N TRP A 43 14.61 4.36 -25.80
CA TRP A 43 14.28 2.98 -25.45
C TRP A 43 12.79 2.83 -25.15
N PHE A 44 12.18 3.87 -24.60
CA PHE A 44 10.77 3.90 -24.22
C PHE A 44 10.06 5.12 -24.81
N PRO A 45 9.65 5.04 -26.10
CA PRO A 45 8.96 6.13 -26.77
C PRO A 45 7.68 6.56 -26.06
N LEU A 46 7.30 7.83 -26.24
CA LEU A 46 6.12 8.41 -25.59
C LEU A 46 4.77 7.79 -26.00
N ASN A 47 4.73 6.96 -27.05
CA ASN A 47 3.52 6.25 -27.49
C ASN A 47 3.51 4.76 -27.10
N LEU A 48 4.49 4.27 -26.34
CA LEU A 48 4.60 2.89 -25.88
C LEU A 48 4.81 2.82 -24.35
N PRO A 49 4.49 1.69 -23.69
CA PRO A 49 4.73 1.52 -22.25
C PRO A 49 6.20 1.78 -21.87
N SER A 50 6.40 2.55 -20.80
CA SER A 50 7.68 2.85 -20.18
C SER A 50 8.11 1.77 -19.17
N VAL A 51 9.35 1.83 -18.68
CA VAL A 51 9.80 0.95 -17.58
C VAL A 51 8.92 1.11 -16.34
N GLY A 52 8.51 2.34 -16.03
CA GLY A 52 7.63 2.61 -14.91
C GLY A 52 6.26 1.94 -15.07
N ASP A 53 5.74 1.93 -16.30
CA ASP A 53 4.48 1.23 -16.61
C ASP A 53 4.63 -0.29 -16.38
N TYR A 54 5.76 -0.88 -16.80
CA TYR A 54 6.03 -2.30 -16.54
C TYR A 54 6.18 -2.62 -15.06
N PHE A 55 6.84 -1.75 -14.28
CA PHE A 55 6.96 -1.93 -12.83
C PHE A 55 5.58 -1.97 -12.17
N HIS A 56 4.72 -1.04 -12.56
CA HIS A 56 3.36 -0.95 -12.02
C HIS A 56 2.46 -2.10 -12.51
N MET A 57 2.61 -2.56 -13.76
CA MET A 57 1.95 -3.79 -14.22
C MET A 57 2.37 -5.02 -13.39
N ILE A 58 3.66 -5.14 -13.06
CA ILE A 58 4.15 -6.23 -12.19
C ILE A 58 3.56 -6.09 -10.79
N TYR A 59 3.54 -4.88 -10.23
CA TYR A 59 2.93 -4.60 -8.93
C TYR A 59 1.45 -5.05 -8.88
N ASN A 60 0.68 -4.74 -9.94
CA ASN A 60 -0.74 -5.13 -10.05
C ASN A 60 -0.96 -6.65 -10.06
N VAL A 61 0.06 -7.45 -10.34
CA VAL A 61 0.01 -8.92 -10.30
C VAL A 61 0.58 -9.46 -8.99
N VAL A 62 1.71 -8.93 -8.54
CA VAL A 62 2.45 -9.47 -7.39
C VAL A 62 1.76 -9.13 -6.07
N THR A 63 1.24 -7.91 -5.89
CA THR A 63 0.60 -7.52 -4.63
C THR A 63 -0.63 -8.36 -4.30
N PRO A 64 -1.62 -8.56 -5.21
CA PRO A 64 -2.74 -9.46 -4.93
C PRO A 64 -2.30 -10.89 -4.65
N PHE A 65 -1.26 -11.37 -5.32
CA PHE A 65 -0.71 -12.71 -5.12
C PHE A 65 -0.11 -12.87 -3.72
N ILE A 66 0.68 -11.90 -3.25
CA ILE A 66 1.23 -11.93 -1.89
C ILE A 66 0.11 -11.87 -0.85
N LEU A 67 -0.86 -10.97 -1.02
CA LEU A 67 -2.02 -10.86 -0.13
C LEU A 67 -2.83 -12.17 -0.08
N GLN A 68 -3.02 -12.82 -1.22
CA GLN A 68 -3.69 -14.12 -1.28
C GLN A 68 -2.91 -15.18 -0.49
N ILE A 69 -1.58 -15.24 -0.61
CA ILE A 69 -0.76 -16.19 0.15
C ILE A 69 -0.81 -15.89 1.65
N LEU A 70 -0.77 -14.62 2.05
CA LEU A 70 -0.90 -14.21 3.45
C LEU A 70 -2.23 -14.69 4.05
N ILE A 71 -3.34 -14.51 3.32
CA ILE A 71 -4.65 -14.99 3.73
C ILE A 71 -4.71 -16.52 3.77
N LEU A 72 -4.14 -17.23 2.80
CA LEU A 72 -4.10 -18.70 2.78
C LEU A 72 -3.30 -19.28 3.94
N LYS A 73 -2.23 -18.59 4.36
CA LYS A 73 -1.40 -18.99 5.50
C LYS A 73 -1.90 -18.44 6.84
N SER A 74 -3.06 -17.79 6.87
CA SER A 74 -3.60 -17.25 8.11
C SER A 74 -4.10 -18.35 9.06
N PRO A 75 -3.99 -18.17 10.39
CA PRO A 75 -4.40 -19.19 11.35
C PRO A 75 -5.91 -19.48 11.37
N LYS A 76 -6.72 -18.49 10.98
CA LYS A 76 -8.19 -18.58 10.97
C LYS A 76 -8.71 -18.41 9.55
N LYS A 77 -9.73 -19.20 9.23
CA LYS A 77 -10.42 -19.09 7.93
C LYS A 77 -10.97 -17.67 7.74
N VAL A 78 -10.53 -17.04 6.66
CA VAL A 78 -11.04 -15.76 6.16
C VAL A 78 -12.15 -15.99 5.15
N ASN A 79 -13.11 -15.07 5.06
CA ASN A 79 -14.15 -15.10 4.03
C ASN A 79 -13.52 -14.90 2.64
N GLN A 80 -13.42 -15.99 1.89
CA GLN A 80 -12.77 -16.01 0.58
C GLN A 80 -13.56 -15.21 -0.46
N SER A 81 -14.90 -15.28 -0.46
CA SER A 81 -15.71 -14.51 -1.40
C SER A 81 -15.50 -13.01 -1.24
N LEU A 82 -15.47 -12.53 0.01
CA LEU A 82 -15.18 -11.12 0.28
C LEU A 82 -13.75 -10.78 -0.14
N PHE A 83 -12.77 -11.62 0.17
CA PHE A 83 -11.38 -11.39 -0.23
C PHE A 83 -11.24 -11.30 -1.77
N THR A 84 -11.88 -12.21 -2.52
CA THR A 84 -11.86 -12.19 -3.98
C THR A 84 -12.48 -10.89 -4.52
N ILE A 85 -13.62 -10.46 -4.00
CA ILE A 85 -14.24 -9.19 -4.43
C ILE A 85 -13.29 -8.02 -4.16
N LEU A 86 -12.68 -7.95 -2.98
CA LEU A 86 -11.71 -6.91 -2.64
C LEU A 86 -10.51 -6.91 -3.58
N MET A 87 -9.96 -8.09 -3.91
CA MET A 87 -8.84 -8.19 -4.85
C MET A 87 -9.24 -7.82 -6.28
N THR A 88 -10.45 -8.15 -6.72
CA THR A 88 -10.94 -7.71 -8.03
C THR A 88 -11.05 -6.18 -8.09
N VAL A 89 -11.61 -5.54 -7.06
CA VAL A 89 -11.71 -4.08 -6.99
C VAL A 89 -10.33 -3.44 -6.90
N PHE A 90 -9.41 -4.01 -6.11
CA PHE A 90 -8.01 -3.58 -6.02
C PHE A 90 -7.34 -3.58 -7.39
N VAL A 91 -7.38 -4.72 -8.11
CA VAL A 91 -6.73 -4.86 -9.42
C VAL A 91 -7.33 -3.87 -10.43
N MET A 92 -8.65 -3.67 -10.39
CA MET A 92 -9.32 -2.69 -11.23
C MET A 92 -8.85 -1.27 -10.92
N GLY A 93 -8.84 -0.86 -9.65
CA GLY A 93 -8.39 0.47 -9.22
C GLY A 93 -6.93 0.73 -9.56
N ALA A 94 -6.04 -0.20 -9.25
CA ALA A 94 -4.62 -0.09 -9.55
C ALA A 94 -4.33 -0.09 -11.07
N SER A 95 -5.17 -0.75 -11.88
CA SER A 95 -5.06 -0.69 -13.35
C SER A 95 -5.52 0.64 -13.92
N ILE A 96 -6.53 1.27 -13.30
CA ILE A 96 -6.95 2.63 -13.66
C ILE A 96 -5.84 3.62 -13.31
N HIS A 97 -5.29 3.53 -12.11
CA HIS A 97 -4.18 4.37 -11.65
C HIS A 97 -2.94 4.21 -12.55
N LEU A 98 -2.59 2.99 -12.95
CA LEU A 98 -1.52 2.72 -13.92
C LEU A 98 -1.70 3.54 -15.21
N VAL A 99 -2.90 3.56 -15.78
CA VAL A 99 -3.16 4.29 -17.03
C VAL A 99 -3.11 5.80 -16.81
N GLY A 100 -3.68 6.29 -15.71
CA GLY A 100 -3.66 7.70 -15.35
C GLY A 100 -2.24 8.23 -15.13
N ASP A 101 -1.45 7.56 -14.29
CA ASP A 101 -0.07 7.91 -13.98
C ASP A 101 0.83 7.85 -15.23
N SER A 102 0.63 6.85 -16.10
CA SER A 102 1.37 6.74 -17.36
C SER A 102 1.13 7.95 -18.28
N ILE A 103 -0.12 8.40 -18.38
CA ILE A 103 -0.49 9.56 -19.20
C ILE A 103 0.04 10.84 -18.53
N ASN A 104 -0.14 10.99 -17.22
CA ASN A 104 0.31 12.16 -16.46
C ASN A 104 1.83 12.37 -16.61
N HIS A 105 2.63 11.30 -16.50
CA HIS A 105 4.06 11.40 -16.72
C HIS A 105 4.43 11.90 -18.13
N ARG A 106 3.76 11.40 -19.17
CA ARG A 106 3.99 11.85 -20.55
C ARG A 106 3.61 13.31 -20.72
N LEU A 107 2.54 13.76 -20.07
CA LEU A 107 2.16 15.16 -20.05
C LEU A 107 3.24 16.01 -19.37
N VAL A 108 3.80 15.56 -18.24
CA VAL A 108 4.91 16.26 -17.54
C VAL A 108 6.12 16.43 -18.46
N LEU A 109 6.50 15.39 -19.21
CA LEU A 109 7.58 15.49 -20.21
C LEU A 109 7.28 16.48 -21.34
N ASN A 110 6.01 16.76 -21.62
CA ASN A 110 5.56 17.77 -22.57
C ASN A 110 5.32 19.16 -21.92
N GLY A 111 5.72 19.35 -20.65
CA GLY A 111 5.63 20.63 -19.95
C GLY A 111 4.38 20.82 -19.10
N TYR A 112 3.64 19.75 -18.80
CA TYR A 112 2.52 19.80 -17.86
C TYR A 112 3.00 20.16 -16.46
N GLN A 113 2.35 21.15 -15.86
CA GLN A 113 2.65 21.62 -14.52
C GLN A 113 1.77 20.94 -13.47
N LEU A 114 2.36 20.08 -12.64
CA LEU A 114 1.65 19.28 -11.62
C LEU A 114 0.95 20.09 -10.52
N HIS A 115 1.32 21.36 -10.33
CA HIS A 115 0.71 22.24 -9.32
C HIS A 115 -0.55 22.95 -9.82
N LEU A 116 -0.90 22.80 -11.10
CA LEU A 116 -2.10 23.37 -11.71
C LEU A 116 -3.13 22.28 -11.97
N SER A 117 -4.41 22.65 -11.90
CA SER A 117 -5.49 21.77 -12.36
C SER A 117 -5.40 21.53 -13.88
N VAL A 118 -6.07 20.48 -14.37
CA VAL A 118 -6.09 20.14 -15.80
C VAL A 118 -6.58 21.32 -16.64
N ARG A 119 -7.67 21.99 -16.23
CA ARG A 119 -8.21 23.20 -16.90
C ARG A 119 -7.30 24.41 -16.89
N GLU A 120 -6.52 24.60 -15.83
CA GLU A 120 -5.61 25.75 -15.69
C GLU A 120 -4.27 25.53 -16.40
N ASN A 121 -3.98 24.29 -16.79
CA ASN A 121 -2.68 23.96 -17.33
C ASN A 121 -2.47 24.55 -18.73
N PRO A 122 -1.39 25.32 -18.98
CA PRO A 122 -1.16 25.98 -20.25
C PRO A 122 -1.04 25.04 -21.46
N ILE A 123 -0.59 23.79 -21.26
CA ILE A 123 -0.53 22.83 -22.37
C ILE A 123 -1.92 22.27 -22.71
N MET A 124 -2.81 22.15 -21.72
CA MET A 124 -4.18 21.65 -21.91
C MET A 124 -5.06 22.69 -22.59
N GLN A 125 -4.87 23.97 -22.27
CA GLN A 125 -5.59 25.09 -22.91
C GLN A 125 -5.27 25.26 -24.41
N LYS A 126 -4.19 24.64 -24.89
CA LYS A 126 -3.79 24.65 -26.30
C LYS A 126 -4.42 23.51 -27.11
N LEU A 127 -5.15 22.60 -26.48
CA LEU A 127 -5.78 21.47 -27.16
C LEU A 127 -6.92 21.94 -28.08
N ASP A 128 -7.02 21.31 -29.25
CA ASP A 128 -8.07 21.52 -30.24
C ASP A 128 -8.65 20.15 -30.64
N PRO A 129 -9.98 19.90 -30.52
CA PRO A 129 -10.99 20.82 -30.01
C PRO A 129 -10.89 21.06 -28.48
N PRO A 130 -11.37 22.21 -27.97
CA PRO A 130 -11.33 22.53 -26.54
C PRO A 130 -12.04 21.51 -25.64
N SER A 131 -13.00 20.75 -26.18
CA SER A 131 -13.70 19.67 -25.47
C SER A 131 -12.78 18.51 -25.06
N LEU A 132 -11.57 18.40 -25.62
CA LEU A 132 -10.58 17.41 -25.17
C LEU A 132 -10.16 17.61 -23.72
N ILE A 133 -10.20 18.85 -23.20
CA ILE A 133 -9.92 19.14 -21.79
C ILE A 133 -10.85 18.34 -20.88
N ASP A 134 -12.12 18.21 -21.24
CA ASP A 134 -13.10 17.43 -20.44
C ASP A 134 -12.76 15.94 -20.43
N SER A 135 -12.11 15.41 -21.48
CA SER A 135 -11.64 14.02 -21.50
C SER A 135 -10.45 13.81 -20.57
N PHE A 136 -9.55 14.78 -20.46
CA PHE A 136 -8.44 14.74 -19.50
C PHE A 136 -8.90 14.95 -18.05
N GLU A 137 -9.91 15.80 -17.82
CA GLU A 137 -10.57 15.95 -16.51
C GLU A 137 -11.21 14.62 -16.08
N LEU A 138 -11.90 13.93 -16.99
CA LEU A 138 -12.45 12.61 -16.71
C LEU A 138 -11.35 11.59 -16.41
N LEU A 139 -10.25 11.60 -17.15
CA LEU A 139 -9.11 10.73 -16.89
C LEU A 139 -8.51 10.99 -15.50
N TYR A 140 -8.31 12.26 -15.12
CA TYR A 140 -7.81 12.64 -13.81
C TYR A 140 -8.76 12.20 -12.69
N PHE A 141 -10.08 12.38 -12.88
CA PHE A 141 -11.08 11.87 -11.95
C PHE A 141 -11.02 10.34 -11.80
N TYR A 142 -10.86 9.61 -12.90
CA TYR A 142 -10.70 8.16 -12.84
C TYR A 142 -9.45 7.76 -12.06
N ASP A 143 -8.35 8.48 -12.22
CA ASP A 143 -7.09 8.21 -11.55
C ASP A 143 -7.12 8.59 -10.05
N GLU A 144 -7.20 9.89 -9.78
CA GLU A 144 -6.95 10.50 -8.47
C GLU A 144 -8.09 10.31 -7.47
N GLU A 145 -9.33 10.20 -7.96
CA GLU A 145 -10.48 9.95 -7.11
C GLU A 145 -10.81 8.45 -7.11
N LEU A 146 -11.33 7.95 -8.23
CA LEU A 146 -11.93 6.62 -8.28
C LEU A 146 -10.88 5.50 -8.14
N GLY A 147 -9.77 5.60 -8.87
CA GLY A 147 -8.69 4.62 -8.90
C GLY A 147 -8.03 4.49 -7.54
N HIS A 148 -7.66 5.61 -6.93
CA HIS A 148 -7.09 5.67 -5.58
C HIS A 148 -7.99 5.02 -4.52
N TYR A 149 -9.29 5.34 -4.48
CA TYR A 149 -10.20 4.68 -3.53
C TYR A 149 -10.34 3.18 -3.80
N MET A 150 -10.51 2.78 -5.05
CA MET A 150 -10.64 1.37 -5.43
C MET A 150 -9.35 0.58 -5.22
N TRP A 151 -8.20 1.23 -5.18
CA TRP A 151 -6.92 0.61 -4.90
C TRP A 151 -6.68 0.50 -3.39
N TYR A 152 -6.67 1.62 -2.67
CA TYR A 152 -6.27 1.65 -1.27
C TYR A 152 -7.32 1.09 -0.31
N LEU A 153 -8.62 1.34 -0.54
CA LEU A 153 -9.65 0.86 0.38
C LEU A 153 -9.65 -0.67 0.48
N PRO A 154 -9.67 -1.44 -0.63
CA PRO A 154 -9.58 -2.89 -0.54
C PRO A 154 -8.25 -3.39 0.03
N TYR A 155 -7.14 -2.70 -0.27
CA TYR A 155 -5.82 -3.03 0.27
C TYR A 155 -5.81 -3.01 1.81
N PHE A 156 -6.28 -1.92 2.42
CA PHE A 156 -6.36 -1.80 3.88
C PHE A 156 -7.40 -2.76 4.50
N LEU A 157 -8.52 -3.00 3.82
CA LEU A 157 -9.51 -4.00 4.27
C LEU A 157 -8.91 -5.42 4.27
N CYS A 158 -8.10 -5.78 3.27
CA CYS A 158 -7.40 -7.05 3.24
C CYS A 158 -6.39 -7.18 4.38
N PHE A 159 -5.69 -6.11 4.75
CA PHE A 159 -4.85 -6.13 5.95
C PHE A 159 -5.66 -6.29 7.23
N LEU A 160 -6.81 -5.64 7.36
CA LEU A 160 -7.69 -5.84 8.52
C LEU A 160 -8.22 -7.27 8.60
N MET A 161 -8.60 -7.86 7.47
CA MET A 161 -9.02 -9.26 7.38
C MET A 161 -7.89 -10.21 7.79
N PHE A 162 -6.68 -10.01 7.24
CA PHE A 162 -5.50 -10.76 7.63
C PHE A 162 -5.20 -10.56 9.12
N PHE A 163 -5.12 -9.34 9.61
CA PHE A 163 -4.83 -9.04 11.02
C PHE A 163 -5.82 -9.74 11.96
N ASN A 164 -7.12 -9.66 11.70
CA ASN A 164 -8.12 -10.32 12.53
C ASN A 164 -8.01 -11.86 12.51
N SER A 165 -7.47 -12.43 11.44
CA SER A 165 -7.22 -13.87 11.33
C SER A 165 -6.00 -14.37 12.14
N THR A 166 -5.06 -13.48 12.49
CA THR A 166 -3.81 -13.82 13.21
C THR A 166 -3.97 -14.03 14.73
N PHE A 167 -5.17 -13.86 15.28
CA PHE A 167 -5.41 -14.07 16.71
C PHE A 167 -5.54 -15.56 17.05
N VAL A 168 -4.66 -16.07 17.90
CA VAL A 168 -4.59 -17.47 18.34
C VAL A 168 -4.79 -17.60 19.85
N SER A 169 -5.26 -18.76 20.31
CA SER A 169 -5.46 -19.05 21.75
C SER A 169 -4.20 -19.58 22.44
N VAL A 170 -3.21 -20.05 21.67
CA VAL A 170 -1.96 -20.65 22.17
C VAL A 170 -0.80 -19.68 21.97
N GLN A 171 0.22 -19.81 22.82
CA GLN A 171 1.39 -18.94 22.80
C GLN A 171 2.16 -19.06 21.48
N SER A 172 2.25 -17.94 20.75
CA SER A 172 3.05 -17.83 19.54
C SER A 172 4.54 -17.71 19.87
N GLU A 173 5.38 -18.00 18.87
CA GLU A 173 6.84 -17.95 18.98
C GLU A 173 7.31 -16.60 19.56
N LYS A 174 8.34 -16.59 20.42
CA LYS A 174 8.94 -15.31 20.85
C LYS A 174 9.64 -14.69 19.64
N VAL A 175 9.40 -13.41 19.38
CA VAL A 175 10.13 -12.65 18.35
C VAL A 175 11.61 -12.63 18.76
N LYS A 176 12.45 -13.39 18.05
CA LYS A 176 13.89 -13.51 18.33
C LYS A 176 14.77 -13.21 17.12
N SER A 177 14.19 -12.95 15.95
CA SER A 177 14.95 -12.75 14.72
C SER A 177 15.26 -11.27 14.51
N SER A 178 16.54 -10.93 14.30
CA SER A 178 16.96 -9.59 13.85
C SER A 178 16.29 -9.19 12.55
N GLY A 179 16.00 -10.17 11.68
CA GLY A 179 15.25 -9.95 10.45
C GLY A 179 13.91 -9.28 10.73
N PHE A 180 13.13 -9.77 11.70
CA PHE A 180 11.81 -9.21 12.02
C PHE A 180 11.86 -7.69 12.20
N TRP A 181 12.81 -7.19 12.99
CA TRP A 181 12.92 -5.76 13.27
C TRP A 181 13.45 -4.98 12.07
N PHE A 182 14.37 -5.56 11.31
CA PHE A 182 14.83 -4.97 10.05
C PHE A 182 13.68 -4.78 9.05
N LEU A 183 12.86 -5.82 8.83
CA LEU A 183 11.71 -5.70 7.93
C LEU A 183 10.63 -4.79 8.48
N ALA A 184 10.42 -4.75 9.80
CA ALA A 184 9.46 -3.83 10.40
C ALA A 184 9.88 -2.39 10.11
N LEU A 185 11.15 -2.05 10.34
CA LEU A 185 11.70 -0.74 9.99
C LEU A 185 11.56 -0.44 8.50
N LEU A 186 11.98 -1.36 7.63
CA LEU A 186 11.95 -1.18 6.18
C LEU A 186 10.53 -0.92 5.66
N ASN A 187 9.54 -1.69 6.13
CA ASN A 187 8.13 -1.48 5.76
C ASN A 187 7.58 -0.20 6.40
N SER A 188 7.93 0.09 7.65
CA SER A 188 7.45 1.28 8.34
C SER A 188 7.93 2.57 7.67
N THR A 189 9.15 2.59 7.15
CA THR A 189 9.70 3.72 6.40
C THR A 189 8.95 3.93 5.09
N TYR A 190 8.60 2.87 4.37
CA TYR A 190 7.76 2.99 3.17
C TYR A 190 6.38 3.59 3.48
N TYR A 191 5.68 3.05 4.49
CA TYR A 191 4.39 3.63 4.89
C TYR A 191 4.52 5.05 5.44
N TRP A 192 5.62 5.36 6.14
CA TRP A 192 5.89 6.72 6.62
C TRP A 192 5.96 7.69 5.44
N TYR A 193 6.70 7.35 4.38
CA TYR A 193 6.77 8.16 3.16
C TYR A 193 5.37 8.41 2.56
N LEU A 194 4.58 7.35 2.35
CA LEU A 194 3.24 7.49 1.77
C LEU A 194 2.27 8.29 2.64
N VAL A 195 2.38 8.18 3.96
CA VAL A 195 1.58 8.98 4.91
C VAL A 195 2.03 10.44 4.89
N THR A 196 3.34 10.72 4.82
CA THR A 196 3.84 12.10 4.74
C THR A 196 3.52 12.77 3.40
N GLU A 197 3.43 12.00 2.31
CA GLU A 197 2.97 12.46 1.00
C GLU A 197 1.44 12.68 0.95
N GLY A 198 0.70 12.24 1.97
CA GLY A 198 -0.77 12.41 2.03
C GLY A 198 -1.56 11.35 1.26
N GLN A 199 -0.91 10.44 0.53
CA GLN A 199 -1.57 9.48 -0.37
C GLN A 199 -2.49 8.50 0.35
N ILE A 200 -2.10 8.05 1.55
CA ILE A 200 -2.83 7.01 2.30
C ILE A 200 -3.30 7.44 3.69
N THR A 201 -3.06 8.70 4.08
CA THR A 201 -3.13 9.16 5.48
C THR A 201 -4.45 8.85 6.18
N PRO A 202 -5.63 9.16 5.63
CA PRO A 202 -6.90 8.90 6.30
C PRO A 202 -7.12 7.39 6.54
N LEU A 203 -6.89 6.58 5.51
CA LEU A 203 -7.08 5.12 5.56
C LEU A 203 -6.06 4.45 6.49
N PHE A 204 -4.82 4.93 6.49
CA PHE A 204 -3.76 4.44 7.36
C PHE A 204 -4.10 4.68 8.85
N ILE A 205 -4.54 5.91 9.20
CA ILE A 205 -4.93 6.26 10.57
C ILE A 205 -6.11 5.39 11.03
N VAL A 206 -7.18 5.32 10.23
CA VAL A 206 -8.38 4.52 10.55
C VAL A 206 -8.00 3.06 10.74
N THR A 207 -7.20 2.49 9.85
CA THR A 207 -6.77 1.09 9.94
C THR A 207 -5.93 0.83 11.18
N THR A 208 -4.97 1.73 11.48
CA THR A 208 -4.14 1.62 12.69
C THR A 208 -5.00 1.63 13.95
N LEU A 209 -5.97 2.54 14.03
CA LEU A 209 -6.90 2.64 15.16
C LEU A 209 -7.74 1.36 15.30
N LEU A 210 -8.32 0.87 14.21
CA LEU A 210 -9.10 -0.37 14.20
C LEU A 210 -8.26 -1.58 14.64
N MET A 211 -7.03 -1.71 14.12
CA MET A 211 -6.12 -2.78 14.53
C MET A 211 -5.80 -2.72 16.03
N THR A 212 -5.55 -1.53 16.56
CA THR A 212 -5.30 -1.32 18.00
C THR A 212 -6.52 -1.68 18.83
N ILE A 213 -7.72 -1.22 18.45
CA ILE A 213 -8.97 -1.55 19.14
C ILE A 213 -9.22 -3.06 19.14
N ILE A 214 -9.10 -3.71 17.96
CA ILE A 214 -9.27 -5.16 17.82
C ILE A 214 -8.25 -5.89 18.69
N TRP A 215 -6.99 -5.46 18.71
CA TRP A 215 -5.95 -6.04 19.55
C TRP A 215 -6.27 -5.94 21.04
N LEU A 216 -6.67 -4.76 21.52
CA LEU A 216 -7.05 -4.55 22.92
C LEU A 216 -8.24 -5.44 23.29
N TYR A 217 -9.29 -5.47 22.47
CA TYR A 217 -10.46 -6.33 22.70
C TYR A 217 -10.09 -7.81 22.75
N GLN A 218 -9.33 -8.29 21.77
CA GLN A 218 -8.91 -9.69 21.70
C GLN A 218 -8.01 -10.08 22.87
N ARG A 219 -7.09 -9.20 23.28
CA ARG A 219 -6.15 -9.42 24.37
C ARG A 219 -6.82 -9.42 25.74
N PHE A 220 -7.65 -8.43 26.02
CA PHE A 220 -8.19 -8.21 27.36
C PHE A 220 -9.54 -8.92 27.59
N ILE A 221 -10.41 -8.94 26.59
CA ILE A 221 -11.75 -9.55 26.72
C ILE A 221 -11.72 -11.02 26.32
N LYS A 222 -11.20 -11.32 25.12
CA LYS A 222 -11.19 -12.69 24.58
C LYS A 222 -10.00 -13.53 25.01
N LYS A 223 -9.00 -12.92 25.67
CA LYS A 223 -7.73 -13.55 26.10
C LYS A 223 -6.98 -14.25 24.96
N ASN A 224 -7.23 -13.85 23.71
CA ASN A 224 -6.48 -14.28 22.54
C ASN A 224 -5.19 -13.46 22.42
N ARG A 225 -4.19 -14.01 21.74
CA ARG A 225 -2.93 -13.33 21.46
C ARG A 225 -2.69 -13.28 19.96
N LEU A 226 -2.00 -12.24 19.51
CA LEU A 226 -1.51 -12.19 18.13
C LEU A 226 -0.41 -13.23 17.93
N ASP A 227 -0.42 -13.86 16.76
CA ASP A 227 0.72 -14.62 16.29
C ASP A 227 1.93 -13.70 15.98
N VAL A 228 3.00 -14.26 15.42
CA VAL A 228 4.19 -13.47 15.04
C VAL A 228 3.95 -12.54 13.84
N ASN A 229 3.14 -12.93 12.86
CA ASN A 229 2.86 -12.13 11.66
C ASN A 229 1.87 -10.99 11.95
N GLY A 230 0.88 -11.22 12.80
CA GLY A 230 -0.04 -10.19 13.28
C GLY A 230 0.68 -9.15 14.15
N ARG A 231 1.64 -9.59 14.99
CA ARG A 231 2.52 -8.65 15.71
C ARG A 231 3.41 -7.86 14.77
N PHE A 232 3.97 -8.50 13.75
CA PHE A 232 4.75 -7.81 12.71
C PHE A 232 3.94 -6.66 12.10
N LEU A 233 2.74 -6.97 11.58
CA LEU A 233 1.88 -5.97 10.95
C LEU A 233 1.50 -4.83 11.91
N LEU A 234 1.12 -5.17 13.16
CA LEU A 234 0.79 -4.16 14.17
C LEU A 234 1.99 -3.26 14.49
N TYR A 235 3.18 -3.84 14.66
CA TYR A 235 4.39 -3.08 14.98
C TYR A 235 4.83 -2.22 13.81
N THR A 236 4.73 -2.69 12.57
CA THR A 236 4.99 -1.88 11.38
C THR A 236 4.12 -0.61 11.39
N PHE A 237 2.81 -0.76 11.63
CA PHE A 237 1.88 0.38 11.65
C PHE A 237 2.17 1.35 12.82
N HIS A 238 2.46 0.83 14.02
CA HIS A 238 2.82 1.68 15.17
C HIS A 238 4.16 2.39 14.98
N MET A 239 5.16 1.70 14.43
CA MET A 239 6.47 2.30 14.13
C MET A 239 6.32 3.39 13.08
N THR A 240 5.46 3.23 12.06
CA THR A 240 5.14 4.31 11.11
C THR A 240 4.54 5.52 11.82
N ILE A 241 3.58 5.35 12.75
CA ILE A 241 3.05 6.48 13.54
C ILE A 241 4.15 7.18 14.33
N LEU A 242 5.10 6.44 14.92
CA LEU A 242 6.23 7.03 15.62
C LEU A 242 7.17 7.80 14.67
N LEU A 243 7.41 7.29 13.46
CA LEU A 243 8.18 7.99 12.42
C LEU A 243 7.49 9.27 11.97
N VAL A 244 6.18 9.22 11.72
CA VAL A 244 5.38 10.41 11.36
C VAL A 244 5.41 11.43 12.49
N ALA A 245 5.16 11.01 13.75
CA ALA A 245 5.21 11.91 14.90
C ALA A 245 6.60 12.53 15.09
N GLY A 246 7.67 11.74 14.90
CA GLY A 246 9.04 12.22 14.94
C GLY A 246 9.33 13.25 13.84
N TRP A 247 8.91 12.96 12.60
CA TRP A 247 9.02 13.87 11.46
C TRP A 247 8.28 15.19 11.72
N THR A 248 7.00 15.12 12.08
CA THR A 248 6.19 16.29 12.39
C THR A 248 6.75 17.11 13.54
N SER A 249 7.30 16.47 14.59
CA SER A 249 7.90 17.18 15.72
C SER A 249 9.20 17.88 15.32
N LEU A 250 10.04 17.25 14.50
CA LEU A 250 11.31 17.82 14.04
C LEU A 250 11.10 19.05 13.15
N PHE A 251 10.07 19.02 12.30
CA PHE A 251 9.77 20.10 11.36
C PHE A 251 8.60 21.00 11.79
N TRP A 252 8.19 20.92 13.06
CA TRP A 252 7.04 21.68 13.57
C TRP A 252 7.19 23.20 13.44
N THR A 253 8.43 23.69 13.51
CA THR A 253 8.75 25.12 13.42
C THR A 253 8.84 25.62 11.97
N ASP A 254 8.79 24.75 10.98
CA ASP A 254 8.83 25.13 9.57
C ASP A 254 7.43 25.53 9.08
N GLU A 255 7.26 26.82 8.77
CA GLU A 255 5.96 27.38 8.35
C GLU A 255 5.48 26.82 6.99
N VAL A 256 6.41 26.49 6.09
CA VAL A 256 6.10 25.97 4.75
C VAL A 256 5.60 24.53 4.84
N LEU A 257 6.23 23.71 5.70
CA LEU A 257 5.80 22.32 5.90
C LEU A 257 4.51 22.21 6.73
N ARG A 258 4.13 23.24 7.49
CA ARG A 258 2.88 23.27 8.26
C ARG A 258 1.66 23.67 7.43
N THR A 259 1.88 24.34 6.30
CA THR A 259 0.80 24.86 5.44
C THR A 259 0.44 23.94 4.28
N LYS A 260 1.27 22.93 4.01
CA LYS A 260 0.95 21.79 3.14
C LYS A 260 0.28 20.68 3.94
#